data_AF-A0A9P7I7S7-F1
#
_entry.id   AF-A0A9P7I7S7-F1
#
_cell.length_a   1.000
_cell.length_b   1.000
_cell.length_c   1.000
_cell.angle_alpha   90.00
_cell.angle_beta   90.00
_cell.angle_gamma   90.00
#
_symmetry.space_group_name_H-M   'P 1'
#
loop_
_entity.id
_entity.type
_entity.pdbx_description
1 polymer ?
#
loop_
_entity_poly.entity_id
_entity_poly.type
_entity_poly.pdbx_seq_one_letter_code
_entity_poly.pdbx_strand_id
1 'polypeptide(L)'
;MEDQPEPLIIQTHRRVTRSMVKKDASDTKVIKVEKRKTVPRKAPAGVVLSASRIPPISKDRFGLIQETVGTDLYQLLVAAVLWNRTRGSQARPVFQKLISEYPTPTHLAEASFSDLADLIRPIGLYNSRAARFIAFAKTWLDKPPHKSRRYRKLHYPLQGDGLDIVKDEVLDEDDVRQGWGSSASAVPWSVRN
;
A
#
# COMPACT_ATOMS: atom_id res chain seq x y z
N MET A 1 -39.05 30.69 39.80
CA MET A 1 -38.61 29.29 39.75
C MET A 1 -38.50 29.02 38.26
N GLU A 2 -37.43 29.54 37.65
CA GLU A 2 -37.19 29.43 36.22
C GLU A 2 -35.72 29.01 36.08
N ASP A 3 -35.57 27.73 35.79
CA ASP A 3 -34.32 27.04 35.51
C ASP A 3 -33.84 27.48 34.12
N GLN A 4 -32.62 28.04 34.03
CA GLN A 4 -31.97 28.36 32.76
C GLN A 4 -30.75 27.43 32.60
N PRO A 5 -30.61 26.72 31.47
CA PRO A 5 -29.65 25.62 31.35
C PRO A 5 -28.22 26.13 31.19
N GLU A 6 -27.30 25.62 32.02
CA GLU A 6 -25.86 25.84 31.86
C GLU A 6 -25.31 25.17 30.59
N PRO A 7 -24.42 25.84 29.83
CA PRO A 7 -23.80 25.24 28.66
C PRO A 7 -22.76 24.17 29.07
N LEU A 8 -22.99 22.93 28.67
CA LEU A 8 -22.03 21.82 28.79
C LEU A 8 -20.78 22.09 27.94
N ILE A 9 -19.71 22.56 28.59
CA ILE A 9 -18.38 22.70 27.98
C ILE A 9 -17.73 21.31 27.89
N ILE A 10 -17.79 20.68 26.72
CA ILE A 10 -17.04 19.46 26.41
C ILE A 10 -15.57 19.85 26.20
N GLN A 11 -14.77 19.75 27.26
CA GLN A 11 -13.31 19.85 27.15
C GLN A 11 -12.77 18.67 26.34
N THR A 12 -12.42 18.90 25.08
CA THR A 12 -11.66 17.92 24.28
C THR A 12 -10.21 17.93 24.74
N HIS A 13 -9.80 16.93 25.51
CA HIS A 13 -8.40 16.72 25.84
C HIS A 13 -7.64 16.33 24.56
N ARG A 14 -7.07 17.31 23.85
CA ARG A 14 -6.09 17.06 22.78
C ARG A 14 -4.93 16.26 23.38
N ARG A 15 -4.69 15.07 22.85
CA ARG A 15 -3.54 14.21 23.20
C ARG A 15 -2.25 14.93 22.80
N VAL A 16 -1.59 15.53 23.77
CA VAL A 16 -0.25 16.14 23.62
C VAL A 16 0.76 15.01 23.40
N THR A 17 1.43 15.01 22.25
CA THR A 17 2.51 14.07 21.98
C THR A 17 3.78 14.54 22.67
N ARG A 18 4.65 13.58 23.03
CA ARG A 18 5.88 13.78 23.82
C ARG A 18 6.86 14.79 23.22
N SER A 19 6.68 15.21 21.96
CA SER A 19 7.46 16.25 21.29
C SER A 19 7.03 17.68 21.63
N MET A 20 5.95 17.87 22.39
CA MET A 20 5.41 19.19 22.73
C MET A 20 5.65 19.60 24.21
N VAL A 21 6.42 18.82 24.97
CA VAL A 21 6.85 19.18 26.33
C VAL A 21 8.23 19.82 26.26
N LYS A 22 8.32 21.14 26.47
CA LYS A 22 9.59 21.82 26.73
C LYS A 22 10.14 21.31 28.07
N LYS A 23 11.35 20.76 28.05
CA LYS A 23 12.05 20.29 29.24
C LYS A 23 13.02 21.39 29.65
N ASP A 24 12.69 22.09 30.73
CA ASP A 24 13.65 22.90 31.47
C ASP A 24 14.56 21.95 32.25
N ALA A 25 15.85 21.95 31.90
CA ALA A 25 16.90 21.33 32.69
C ALA A 25 18.24 21.99 32.35
N SER A 26 18.64 22.92 33.21
CA SER A 26 20.03 23.22 33.51
C SER A 26 20.73 21.96 34.01
N ASP A 27 21.71 21.45 33.27
CA ASP A 27 23.05 21.23 33.80
C ASP A 27 24.02 20.92 32.65
N THR A 28 25.15 21.62 32.63
CA THR A 28 26.10 21.67 31.52
C THR A 28 27.13 20.56 31.68
N LYS A 29 27.23 19.66 30.69
CA LYS A 29 28.50 18.97 30.37
C LYS A 29 28.87 19.26 28.92
N VAL A 30 29.91 20.09 28.75
CA VAL A 30 30.50 20.43 27.46
C VAL A 30 31.20 19.19 26.89
N ILE A 31 30.56 18.51 25.96
CA ILE A 31 31.21 17.53 25.09
C ILE A 31 31.80 18.32 23.92
N LYS A 32 33.13 18.38 23.85
CA LYS A 32 33.86 18.98 22.73
C LYS A 32 33.70 18.08 21.49
N VAL A 33 32.65 18.31 20.70
CA VAL A 33 32.46 17.65 19.42
C VAL A 33 33.39 18.28 18.40
N GLU A 34 34.50 17.60 18.10
CA GLU A 34 35.34 17.93 16.97
C GLU A 34 34.53 17.81 15.67
N LYS A 35 34.39 18.93 14.95
CA LYS A 35 33.67 18.99 13.68
C LYS A 35 34.43 18.17 12.63
N ARG A 36 34.02 16.92 12.44
CA ARG A 36 34.49 16.09 11.34
C ARG A 36 33.98 16.69 10.02
N LYS A 37 34.85 17.35 9.26
CA LYS A 37 34.56 17.86 7.91
C LYS A 37 34.17 16.68 7.03
N THR A 38 32.87 16.53 6.74
CA THR A 38 32.40 15.63 5.69
C THR A 38 32.72 16.28 4.35
N VAL A 39 33.69 15.74 3.62
CA VAL A 39 33.93 16.10 2.22
C VAL A 39 32.68 15.77 1.41
N PRO A 40 32.13 16.71 0.61
CA PRO A 40 31.03 16.41 -0.28
C PRO A 40 31.55 15.45 -1.35
N ARG A 41 31.04 14.21 -1.36
CA ARG A 41 31.32 13.29 -2.48
C ARG A 41 30.68 13.89 -3.73
N LYS A 42 31.48 14.54 -4.57
CA LYS A 42 31.08 14.90 -5.92
C LYS A 42 30.78 13.60 -6.66
N ALA A 43 29.57 13.45 -7.17
CA ALA A 43 29.27 12.35 -8.09
C ALA A 43 30.21 12.48 -9.30
N PRO A 44 30.81 11.38 -9.79
CA PRO A 44 31.72 11.47 -10.93
C PRO A 44 31.02 12.11 -12.13
N ALA A 45 31.72 13.03 -12.79
CA ALA A 45 31.22 13.62 -14.04
C ALA A 45 30.99 12.48 -15.05
N GLY A 46 29.73 12.31 -15.47
CA GLY A 46 29.29 11.19 -16.31
C GLY A 46 28.23 10.29 -15.66
N VAL A 47 27.93 10.45 -14.37
CA VAL A 47 26.79 9.74 -13.77
C VAL A 47 25.49 10.46 -14.11
N VAL A 48 24.86 10.03 -15.20
CA VAL A 48 23.46 10.36 -15.52
C VAL A 48 22.57 9.73 -14.45
N LEU A 49 22.24 10.48 -13.40
CA LEU A 49 21.22 10.05 -12.44
C LEU A 49 19.82 10.42 -12.95
N SER A 50 19.05 9.36 -13.19
CA SER A 50 17.58 9.24 -13.08
C SER A 50 16.76 8.99 -14.34
N ALA A 51 17.29 9.15 -15.56
CA ALA A 51 16.56 8.79 -16.78
C ALA A 51 16.88 7.37 -17.34
N SER A 52 18.04 6.78 -17.05
CA SER A 52 18.47 5.50 -17.69
C SER A 52 18.00 4.20 -17.01
N ARG A 53 17.01 4.22 -16.10
CA ARG A 53 16.59 3.02 -15.36
C ARG A 53 15.43 2.25 -15.99
N ILE A 54 14.63 2.90 -16.84
CA ILE A 54 13.52 2.26 -17.53
C ILE A 54 13.95 2.09 -18.98
N PRO A 55 14.02 0.84 -19.49
CA PRO A 55 14.34 0.59 -20.89
C PRO A 55 13.36 1.33 -21.82
N PRO A 56 13.78 1.78 -23.00
CA PRO A 56 12.87 2.39 -23.97
C PRO A 56 11.77 1.40 -24.39
N ILE A 57 10.62 1.92 -24.85
CA ILE A 57 9.43 1.11 -25.21
C ILE A 57 9.68 0.08 -26.33
N SER A 58 10.78 0.22 -27.06
CA SER A 58 11.21 -0.73 -28.10
C SER A 58 11.85 -2.00 -27.56
N LYS A 59 12.07 -2.12 -26.24
CA LYS A 59 12.69 -3.28 -25.62
C LYS A 59 11.64 -4.33 -25.23
N ASP A 60 12.01 -5.61 -25.38
CA ASP A 60 11.14 -6.75 -25.04
C ASP A 60 10.87 -6.90 -23.53
N ARG A 61 11.70 -6.26 -22.69
CA ARG A 61 11.69 -6.35 -21.22
C ARG A 61 12.02 -4.99 -20.63
N PHE A 62 11.28 -4.61 -19.58
CA PHE A 62 11.46 -3.36 -18.83
C PHE A 62 12.07 -3.60 -17.44
N GLY A 63 12.22 -4.86 -17.03
CA GLY A 63 12.75 -5.24 -15.72
C GLY A 63 11.75 -5.04 -14.59
N LEU A 64 10.45 -4.96 -14.93
CA LEU A 64 9.37 -4.92 -13.97
C LEU A 64 9.24 -6.27 -13.25
N ILE A 65 8.81 -6.27 -11.99
CA ILE A 65 8.57 -7.54 -11.28
C ILE A 65 7.41 -8.31 -11.93
N GLN A 66 6.44 -7.59 -12.49
CA GLN A 66 5.28 -8.14 -13.18
C GLN A 66 5.65 -9.00 -14.39
N GLU A 67 6.77 -8.72 -15.06
CA GLU A 67 7.24 -9.56 -16.18
C GLU A 67 7.64 -10.97 -15.71
N THR A 68 8.07 -11.11 -14.46
CA THR A 68 8.52 -12.39 -13.88
C THR A 68 7.38 -13.13 -13.21
N VAL A 69 6.53 -12.43 -12.46
CA VAL A 69 5.47 -13.05 -11.62
C VAL A 69 4.07 -12.95 -12.22
N GLY A 70 3.91 -12.30 -13.38
CA GLY A 70 2.60 -11.97 -13.95
C GLY A 70 1.74 -13.16 -14.36
N THR A 71 2.33 -14.36 -14.47
CA THR A 71 1.61 -15.61 -14.73
C THR A 71 0.93 -16.18 -13.49
N ASP A 72 1.37 -15.79 -12.29
CA ASP A 72 0.79 -16.19 -11.01
C ASP A 72 0.14 -14.99 -10.34
N LEU A 73 -1.19 -14.96 -10.34
CA LEU A 73 -1.97 -13.84 -9.79
C LEU A 73 -1.72 -13.64 -8.29
N TYR A 74 -1.48 -14.71 -7.52
CA TYR A 74 -1.20 -14.59 -6.09
C TYR A 74 0.13 -13.87 -5.87
N GLN A 75 1.20 -14.35 -6.51
CA GLN A 75 2.51 -13.71 -6.42
C GLN A 75 2.50 -12.27 -6.94
N LEU A 76 1.75 -12.01 -8.03
CA LEU A 76 1.60 -10.68 -8.59
C LEU A 76 0.97 -9.70 -7.59
N LEU A 77 -0.10 -10.09 -6.89
CA LEU A 77 -0.74 -9.22 -5.90
C LEU A 77 0.11 -9.04 -4.64
N VAL A 78 0.82 -10.09 -4.20
CA VAL A 78 1.78 -9.97 -3.11
C VAL A 78 2.86 -8.94 -3.45
N ALA A 79 3.43 -9.01 -4.66
CA ALA A 79 4.40 -8.04 -5.16
C ALA A 79 3.78 -6.62 -5.23
N ALA A 80 2.56 -6.48 -5.74
CA ALA A 80 1.89 -5.18 -5.82
C ALA A 80 1.74 -4.51 -4.43
N VAL A 81 1.36 -5.28 -3.40
CA VAL A 81 1.24 -4.78 -2.03
C VAL A 81 2.60 -4.37 -1.45
N LEU A 82 3.65 -5.18 -1.68
CA LEU A 82 4.99 -4.88 -1.18
C LEU A 82 5.61 -3.63 -1.83
N TRP A 83 5.30 -3.34 -3.09
CA TRP A 83 5.87 -2.20 -3.82
C TRP A 83 5.17 -0.87 -3.51
N ASN A 84 4.03 -0.89 -2.82
CA ASN A 84 3.38 0.33 -2.34
C ASN A 84 4.33 1.13 -1.45
N ARG A 85 4.65 2.34 -1.90
CA ARG A 85 5.55 3.30 -1.19
C ARG A 85 6.90 2.69 -0.81
N THR A 86 7.36 1.67 -1.53
CA THR A 86 8.62 0.94 -1.24
C THR A 86 9.44 0.81 -2.52
N ARG A 87 10.76 1.05 -2.46
CA ARG A 87 11.64 0.87 -3.62
C ARG A 87 11.77 -0.62 -3.96
N GLY A 88 11.66 -0.97 -5.24
CA GLY A 88 11.76 -2.37 -5.68
C GLY A 88 13.05 -3.07 -5.26
N SER A 89 14.18 -2.36 -5.19
CA SER A 89 15.46 -2.94 -4.72
C SER A 89 15.42 -3.41 -3.26
N GLN A 90 14.55 -2.82 -2.42
CA GLN A 90 14.36 -3.23 -1.03
C GLN A 90 13.24 -4.26 -0.89
N ALA A 91 12.17 -4.13 -1.70
CA ALA A 91 11.03 -5.04 -1.65
C ALA A 91 11.35 -6.44 -2.22
N ARG A 92 12.19 -6.54 -3.26
CA ARG A 92 12.56 -7.81 -3.91
C ARG A 92 13.07 -8.89 -2.93
N PRO A 93 14.08 -8.66 -2.06
CA PRO A 93 14.55 -9.70 -1.15
C PRO A 93 13.48 -10.12 -0.13
N VAL A 94 12.63 -9.20 0.33
CA VAL A 94 11.51 -9.51 1.24
C VAL A 94 10.45 -10.34 0.52
N PHE A 95 10.13 -10.00 -0.73
CA PHE A 95 9.20 -10.76 -1.57
C PHE A 95 9.65 -12.21 -1.76
N GLN A 96 10.92 -12.43 -2.09
CA GLN A 96 11.45 -13.78 -2.29
C GLN A 96 11.35 -14.63 -1.02
N LYS A 97 11.67 -14.06 0.14
CA LYS A 97 11.51 -14.73 1.44
C LYS A 97 10.04 -15.04 1.73
N LEU A 98 9.16 -14.05 1.55
CA LEU A 98 7.73 -14.19 1.81
C LEU A 98 7.12 -15.30 0.94
N ILE A 99 7.38 -15.33 -0.36
CA ILE A 99 6.85 -16.38 -1.25
C ILE A 99 7.48 -17.75 -0.96
N SER A 100 8.74 -17.79 -0.51
CA SER A 100 9.36 -19.04 -0.07
C SER A 100 8.72 -19.61 1.21
N GLU A 101 8.36 -18.76 2.18
CA GLU A 101 7.72 -19.18 3.43
C GLU A 101 6.21 -19.40 3.29
N TYR A 102 5.54 -18.61 2.46
CA TYR A 102 4.10 -18.62 2.24
C TYR A 102 3.78 -18.76 0.73
N PRO A 103 4.02 -19.95 0.14
CA PRO A 103 3.94 -20.14 -1.30
C PRO A 103 2.52 -20.10 -1.87
N THR A 104 1.50 -20.29 -1.03
CA THR A 104 0.09 -20.27 -1.46
C THR A 104 -0.75 -19.36 -0.57
N PRO A 105 -1.93 -18.92 -1.05
CA PRO A 105 -2.88 -18.17 -0.22
C PRO A 105 -3.23 -18.88 1.09
N THR A 106 -3.32 -20.22 1.09
CA THR A 106 -3.60 -21.00 2.32
C THR A 106 -2.53 -20.78 3.39
N HIS A 107 -1.26 -20.90 3.02
CA HIS A 107 -0.15 -20.66 3.95
C HIS A 107 -0.18 -19.23 4.49
N LEU A 108 -0.45 -18.24 3.63
CA LEU A 108 -0.48 -16.84 4.03
C LEU A 108 -1.69 -16.50 4.91
N ALA A 109 -2.82 -17.20 4.75
CA ALA A 109 -4.01 -17.02 5.57
C ALA A 109 -3.84 -17.56 7.00
N GLU A 110 -3.03 -18.60 7.16
CA GLU A 110 -2.68 -19.25 8.42
C GLU A 110 -1.43 -18.64 9.09
N ALA A 111 -0.74 -17.75 8.39
CA ALA A 111 0.48 -17.11 8.87
C ALA A 111 0.26 -16.39 10.22
N SER A 112 1.23 -16.56 11.11
CA SER A 112 1.35 -15.76 12.33
C SER A 112 1.53 -14.29 11.96
N PHE A 113 0.69 -13.42 12.53
CA PHE A 113 0.80 -11.98 12.31
C PHE A 113 2.18 -11.44 12.73
N SER A 114 2.72 -11.92 13.85
CA SER A 114 4.02 -11.45 14.37
C SER A 114 5.15 -11.81 13.41
N ASP A 115 5.20 -13.06 12.96
CA ASP A 115 6.28 -13.56 12.11
C ASP A 115 6.25 -12.87 10.74
N LEU A 116 5.06 -12.72 10.16
CA LEU A 116 4.88 -12.00 8.90
C LEU A 116 5.22 -10.51 9.04
N ALA A 117 4.86 -9.87 10.16
CA ALA A 117 5.22 -8.49 10.44
C ALA A 117 6.74 -8.32 10.58
N ASP A 118 7.43 -9.25 11.23
CA ASP A 118 8.88 -9.23 11.39
C ASP A 118 9.62 -9.44 10.07
N LEU A 119 9.12 -10.34 9.22
CA LEU A 119 9.64 -10.54 7.87
C LEU A 119 9.55 -9.24 7.04
N ILE A 120 8.45 -8.49 7.17
CA ILE A 120 8.19 -7.25 6.40
C ILE A 120 8.85 -6.01 7.05
N ARG A 121 9.21 -6.07 8.34
CA ARG A 121 9.74 -4.96 9.13
C ARG A 121 10.82 -4.12 8.43
N PRO A 122 11.80 -4.70 7.70
CA PRO A 122 12.88 -3.93 7.07
C PRO A 122 12.41 -2.89 6.04
N ILE A 123 11.23 -3.06 5.45
CA ILE A 123 10.71 -2.17 4.40
C ILE A 123 9.62 -1.19 4.89
N GLY A 124 9.30 -1.20 6.18
CA GLY A 124 8.31 -0.31 6.80
C GLY A 124 6.86 -0.79 6.65
N LEU A 125 5.88 -0.01 7.13
CA LEU A 125 4.43 -0.31 7.01
C LEU A 125 4.04 -1.76 7.41
N TYR A 126 4.84 -2.41 8.25
CA TYR A 126 4.86 -3.86 8.38
C TYR A 126 3.59 -4.38 9.04
N ASN A 127 3.12 -3.74 10.12
CA ASN A 127 1.86 -4.10 10.76
C ASN A 127 0.67 -3.99 9.79
N SER A 128 0.55 -2.87 9.08
CA SER A 128 -0.53 -2.68 8.11
C SER A 128 -0.46 -3.65 6.93
N ARG A 129 0.76 -4.01 6.49
CA ARG A 129 0.96 -4.95 5.39
C ARG A 129 0.68 -6.38 5.82
N ALA A 130 1.18 -6.82 6.98
CA ALA A 130 0.90 -8.14 7.53
C ALA A 130 -0.61 -8.35 7.73
N ALA A 131 -1.30 -7.37 8.34
CA ALA A 131 -2.76 -7.41 8.49
C ALA A 131 -3.46 -7.52 7.13
N ARG A 132 -3.04 -6.70 6.16
CA ARG A 132 -3.61 -6.73 4.80
C ARG A 132 -3.35 -8.06 4.11
N PHE A 133 -2.18 -8.66 4.26
CA PHE A 133 -1.85 -9.94 3.64
C PHE A 133 -2.68 -11.09 4.17
N ILE A 134 -2.83 -11.19 5.50
CA ILE A 134 -3.68 -12.22 6.11
C ILE A 134 -5.14 -12.02 5.68
N ALA A 135 -5.66 -10.79 5.72
CA ALA A 135 -7.02 -10.50 5.28
C ALA A 135 -7.22 -10.82 3.79
N PHE A 136 -6.27 -10.40 2.95
CA PHE A 136 -6.23 -10.71 1.52
C PHE A 136 -6.29 -12.22 1.27
N ALA A 137 -5.45 -12.99 1.95
CA ALA A 137 -5.36 -14.43 1.78
C ALA A 137 -6.65 -15.14 2.23
N LYS A 138 -7.25 -14.71 3.34
CA LYS A 138 -8.56 -15.23 3.78
C LYS A 138 -9.67 -14.91 2.77
N THR A 139 -9.73 -13.69 2.26
CA THR A 139 -10.68 -13.32 1.20
C THR A 139 -10.45 -14.11 -0.08
N TRP A 140 -9.20 -14.41 -0.43
CA TRP A 140 -8.87 -15.23 -1.60
C TRP A 140 -9.44 -16.65 -1.46
N LEU A 141 -9.38 -17.25 -0.26
CA LEU A 141 -9.92 -18.59 -0.02
C LEU A 141 -11.46 -18.60 -0.02
N ASP A 142 -12.08 -17.57 0.57
CA ASP A 142 -13.55 -17.41 0.62
C ASP A 142 -14.14 -17.09 -0.77
N LYS A 143 -13.53 -16.13 -1.47
CA LYS A 143 -13.96 -15.59 -2.75
C LYS A 143 -12.77 -15.52 -3.70
N PRO A 144 -12.37 -16.64 -4.31
CA PRO A 144 -11.24 -16.67 -5.22
C PRO A 144 -11.46 -15.72 -6.40
N PRO A 145 -10.39 -15.08 -6.93
CA PRO A 145 -10.51 -14.16 -8.05
C PRO A 145 -11.13 -14.85 -9.26
N HIS A 146 -12.17 -14.24 -9.82
CA HIS A 146 -12.85 -14.74 -11.00
C HIS A 146 -13.13 -13.59 -11.96
N LYS A 147 -12.79 -13.75 -13.23
CA LYS A 147 -12.92 -12.70 -14.25
C LYS A 147 -14.36 -12.22 -14.45
N SER A 148 -15.34 -13.11 -14.23
CA SER A 148 -16.75 -12.80 -14.48
C SER A 148 -17.45 -12.09 -13.33
N ARG A 149 -16.79 -11.96 -12.18
CA ARG A 149 -17.38 -11.37 -10.97
C ARG A 149 -16.99 -9.92 -10.88
N ARG A 150 -17.99 -9.04 -10.85
CA ARG A 150 -17.80 -7.60 -10.64
C ARG A 150 -18.33 -7.23 -9.26
N TYR A 151 -17.62 -6.32 -8.60
CA TYR A 151 -17.94 -5.89 -7.24
C TYR A 151 -18.31 -4.42 -7.23
N ARG A 152 -19.08 -4.02 -6.22
CA ARG A 152 -19.41 -2.62 -6.02
C ARG A 152 -18.17 -1.75 -5.81
N LYS A 153 -18.06 -0.66 -6.57
CA LYS A 153 -17.13 0.44 -6.29
C LYS A 153 -17.87 1.75 -6.31
N LEU A 154 -18.00 2.36 -5.14
CA LEU A 154 -18.69 3.64 -5.00
C LEU A 154 -17.88 4.77 -5.63
N HIS A 155 -18.59 5.65 -6.35
CA HIS A 155 -18.06 6.87 -6.95
C HIS A 155 -16.89 6.64 -7.91
N TYR A 156 -16.94 5.55 -8.65
CA TYR A 156 -15.95 5.25 -9.68
C TYR A 156 -16.58 4.55 -10.89
N PRO A 157 -16.25 4.96 -12.13
CA PRO A 157 -15.33 6.05 -12.46
C PRO A 157 -15.90 7.45 -12.18
N LEU A 158 -17.23 7.61 -12.12
CA LEU A 158 -17.91 8.89 -11.91
C LEU A 158 -18.57 8.98 -10.53
N GLN A 159 -18.82 10.22 -10.10
CA GLN A 159 -19.52 10.49 -8.85
C GLN A 159 -20.98 10.01 -8.95
N GLY A 160 -21.32 8.99 -8.17
CA GLY A 160 -22.68 8.42 -8.09
C GLY A 160 -22.72 6.96 -8.52
N ASP A 161 -21.69 6.48 -9.20
CA ASP A 161 -21.58 5.09 -9.64
C ASP A 161 -21.56 4.12 -8.44
N GLY A 162 -22.20 2.97 -8.62
CA GLY A 162 -22.24 1.87 -7.65
C GLY A 162 -23.17 2.11 -6.46
N LEU A 163 -23.95 3.20 -6.42
CA LEU A 163 -24.95 3.43 -5.37
C LEU A 163 -26.14 2.45 -5.44
N ASP A 164 -26.40 1.93 -6.64
CA ASP A 164 -27.45 0.97 -7.00
C ASP A 164 -27.09 -0.49 -6.70
N ILE A 165 -25.84 -0.75 -6.31
CA ILE A 165 -25.33 -2.09 -6.00
C ILE A 165 -25.28 -2.26 -4.48
N VAL A 166 -25.71 -3.42 -3.97
CA VAL A 166 -25.60 -3.73 -2.54
C VAL A 166 -24.14 -4.06 -2.18
N LYS A 167 -23.73 -3.79 -0.94
CA LYS A 167 -22.32 -3.85 -0.48
C LYS A 167 -21.61 -5.18 -0.79
N ASP A 168 -22.33 -6.30 -0.75
CA ASP A 168 -21.80 -7.64 -0.94
C ASP A 168 -22.43 -8.36 -2.15
N GLU A 169 -23.16 -7.62 -2.98
CA GLU A 169 -23.71 -8.12 -4.24
C GLU A 169 -22.59 -8.28 -5.27
N VAL A 170 -22.60 -9.42 -5.94
CA VAL A 170 -21.68 -9.75 -7.03
C VAL A 170 -22.47 -9.67 -8.31
N LEU A 171 -22.02 -8.82 -9.23
CA LEU A 171 -22.62 -8.70 -10.55
C LEU A 171 -21.92 -9.67 -11.51
N ASP A 172 -22.71 -10.38 -12.30
CA ASP A 172 -22.22 -11.28 -13.35
C ASP A 172 -21.78 -10.50 -14.61
N GLU A 173 -21.23 -11.18 -15.63
CA GLU A 173 -20.78 -10.53 -16.87
C GLU A 173 -21.92 -9.86 -17.65
N ASP A 174 -23.13 -10.42 -17.59
CA ASP A 174 -24.29 -9.97 -18.36
C ASP A 174 -25.08 -8.83 -17.68
N ASP A 175 -24.72 -8.45 -16.45
CA ASP A 175 -25.41 -7.37 -15.76
C ASP A 175 -25.11 -6.00 -16.40
N VAL A 176 -26.13 -5.25 -16.76
CA VAL A 176 -25.99 -3.94 -17.42
C VAL A 176 -25.48 -2.84 -16.48
N ARG A 177 -25.55 -3.05 -15.16
CA ARG A 177 -25.12 -2.07 -14.16
C ARG A 177 -23.60 -1.95 -14.13
N GLN A 178 -23.12 -0.76 -13.76
CA GLN A 178 -21.69 -0.50 -13.67
C GLN A 178 -21.09 -1.03 -12.39
N GLY A 179 -20.57 -2.25 -12.47
CA GLY A 179 -19.70 -2.87 -11.46
C GLY A 179 -18.22 -2.66 -11.75
N TRP A 180 -17.40 -2.76 -10.71
CA TRP A 180 -15.95 -2.78 -10.85
C TRP A 180 -15.45 -4.21 -11.13
N GLY A 181 -14.88 -4.39 -12.32
CA GLY A 181 -14.23 -5.61 -12.82
C GLY A 181 -14.10 -5.50 -14.34
N SER A 182 -13.35 -6.39 -14.98
CA SER A 182 -13.06 -6.29 -16.42
C SER A 182 -14.27 -6.66 -17.28
N SER A 183 -15.29 -5.80 -17.35
CA SER A 183 -16.20 -5.82 -18.50
C SER A 183 -15.48 -5.16 -19.68
N ALA A 184 -15.35 -5.87 -20.79
CA ALA A 184 -14.73 -5.38 -22.03
C ALA A 184 -15.43 -4.15 -22.66
N SER A 185 -16.47 -3.63 -22.01
CA SER A 185 -17.44 -2.69 -22.57
C SER A 185 -17.83 -1.57 -21.60
N ALA A 186 -16.87 -0.94 -20.89
CA ALA A 186 -17.21 0.26 -20.11
C ALA A 186 -16.01 1.16 -19.76
N VAL A 187 -15.43 1.84 -20.76
CA VAL A 187 -15.24 3.31 -20.75
C VAL A 187 -14.97 3.74 -22.20
N PRO A 188 -15.81 4.57 -22.85
CA PRO A 188 -15.36 5.29 -24.03
C PRO A 188 -14.23 6.23 -23.60
N TRP A 189 -13.00 5.96 -24.02
CA TRP A 189 -11.90 6.90 -23.92
C TRP A 189 -12.19 8.07 -24.86
N SER A 190 -13.15 8.93 -24.51
CA SER A 190 -13.31 10.21 -25.18
C SER A 190 -12.23 11.13 -24.65
N VAL A 191 -11.09 11.10 -25.32
CA VAL A 191 -10.04 12.13 -25.20
C VAL A 191 -10.73 13.47 -25.52
N ARG A 192 -10.88 14.33 -24.50
CA ARG A 192 -11.14 15.74 -24.76
C ARG A 192 -9.82 16.32 -25.27
N ASN A 193 -9.82 16.74 -26.53
CA ASN A 193 -8.82 17.64 -27.10
C ASN A 193 -8.81 18.97 -26.33
#